data_AF-A0A1G4FII0-F1
#
_entry.id   AF-A0A1G4FII0-F1
#
_cell.length_a   1.000
_cell.length_b   1.000
_cell.length_c   1.000
_cell.angle_alpha   90.00
_cell.angle_beta   90.00
_cell.angle_gamma   90.00
#
_symmetry.space_group_name_H-M   'P 1'
#
loop_
_entity.id
_entity.type
_entity.pdbx_description
1 polymer ?
#
loop_
_entity_poly.entity_id
_entity_poly.type
_entity_poly.pdbx_seq_one_letter_code
_entity_poly.pdbx_strand_id
1 'polypeptide(L)'
;MCIEEGLNFGKLTNKGSFLIKDPAVFYKFRNSSPFNNDKCVECKYLPMCLGGCSYQRYKKPSVCDGEKILKQISIEEIAKLAVYNQIKNGTMSEYNTI
;
A
#
# COMPACT_ATOMS: atom_id res chain seq x y z
N MET A 1 -1.50 10.11 14.07
CA MET A 1 -0.60 9.41 13.11
C MET A 1 -1.11 7.98 12.95
N CYS A 2 -1.27 7.42 11.75
CA CYS A 2 -1.96 6.13 11.54
C CYS A 2 -1.38 4.92 12.30
N ILE A 3 -0.15 5.04 12.80
CA ILE A 3 0.56 4.00 13.57
C ILE A 3 0.00 3.88 15.00
N GLU A 4 -0.51 4.98 15.58
CA GLU A 4 -0.95 5.03 16.98
C GLU A 4 -2.38 4.46 17.17
N GLU A 5 -3.18 4.39 16.10
CA GLU A 5 -4.52 3.78 16.11
C GLU A 5 -4.52 2.35 15.55
N GLY A 6 -3.36 1.69 15.47
CA GLY A 6 -3.19 0.39 14.82
C GLY A 6 -4.12 -0.71 15.34
N LEU A 7 -4.48 -1.65 14.47
CA LEU A 7 -5.26 -2.83 14.85
C LEU A 7 -4.40 -3.81 15.65
N ASN A 8 -4.90 -4.24 16.81
CA ASN A 8 -4.32 -5.36 17.55
C ASN A 8 -4.88 -6.68 17.01
N PHE A 9 -4.12 -7.33 16.14
CA PHE A 9 -4.51 -8.59 15.52
C PHE A 9 -4.27 -9.82 16.39
N GLY A 10 -3.53 -9.71 17.49
CA GLY A 10 -3.10 -10.88 18.25
C GLY A 10 -1.75 -10.71 18.92
N LYS A 11 -1.16 -11.84 19.30
CA LYS A 11 0.14 -11.89 19.97
C LYS A 11 1.03 -13.00 19.42
N LEU A 12 2.33 -12.76 19.43
CA LEU A 12 3.32 -13.80 19.24
C LEU A 12 3.38 -14.68 20.49
N THR A 13 3.40 -15.99 20.29
CA THR A 13 3.62 -16.97 21.35
C THR A 13 5.12 -17.17 21.58
N ASN A 14 5.48 -17.70 22.74
CA ASN A 14 6.85 -18.11 23.06
C ASN A 14 7.40 -19.22 22.15
N LYS A 15 6.54 -19.89 21.38
CA LYS A 15 6.92 -20.89 20.37
C LYS A 15 7.12 -20.30 18.96
N GLY A 16 7.00 -18.98 18.81
CA GLY A 16 7.11 -18.30 17.51
C GLY A 16 5.83 -18.32 16.66
N SER A 17 4.76 -18.97 17.12
CA SER A 17 3.46 -18.95 16.42
C SER A 17 2.70 -17.65 16.71
N PHE A 18 1.89 -17.17 15.77
CA PHE A 18 1.02 -16.01 15.95
C PHE A 18 -0.39 -16.45 16.34
N LEU A 19 -0.89 -16.00 17.49
CA LEU A 19 -2.25 -16.24 17.95
C LEU A 19 -3.14 -15.06 17.56
N ILE A 20 -4.02 -15.28 16.58
CA ILE A 20 -4.97 -14.27 16.11
C ILE A 20 -6.05 -14.05 17.17
N LYS A 21 -6.28 -12.78 17.57
CA LYS A 21 -7.30 -12.38 18.55
C LYS A 21 -8.71 -12.40 17.95
N ASP A 22 -8.85 -11.83 16.75
CA ASP A 22 -10.11 -11.74 16.01
C ASP A 22 -9.84 -12.09 14.54
N PRO A 23 -10.13 -13.35 14.12
CA PRO A 23 -9.94 -13.78 12.74
C PRO A 23 -10.72 -12.95 11.73
N ALA A 24 -11.95 -12.53 12.05
CA ALA A 24 -12.78 -11.77 11.12
C ALA A 24 -12.15 -10.41 10.83
N VAL A 25 -11.68 -9.70 11.85
CA VAL A 25 -10.98 -8.41 11.70
C VAL A 25 -9.64 -8.59 10.97
N PHE A 26 -8.87 -9.62 11.33
CA PHE A 26 -7.58 -9.92 10.68
C PHE A 26 -7.74 -10.19 9.19
N TYR A 27 -8.63 -11.11 8.80
CA TYR A 27 -8.83 -11.47 7.40
C TYR A 27 -9.50 -10.34 6.62
N LYS A 28 -10.43 -9.58 7.23
CA LYS A 28 -11.00 -8.37 6.59
C LYS A 28 -9.92 -7.34 6.28
N PHE A 29 -8.97 -7.12 7.20
CA PHE A 29 -7.85 -6.22 6.95
C PHE A 29 -6.90 -6.76 5.88
N ARG A 30 -6.53 -8.05 5.95
CA ARG A 30 -5.64 -8.68 4.96
C ARG A 30 -6.24 -8.67 3.55
N ASN A 31 -7.56 -8.76 3.44
CA ASN A 31 -8.29 -8.71 2.17
C ASN A 31 -8.64 -7.27 1.73
N SER A 32 -8.11 -6.24 2.38
CA SER A 32 -8.31 -4.83 1.97
C SER A 32 -7.55 -4.50 0.68
N SER A 33 -8.23 -4.76 -0.44
CA SER A 33 -7.71 -4.57 -1.79
C SER A 33 -8.16 -3.23 -2.39
N PRO A 34 -7.29 -2.50 -3.11
CA PRO A 34 -7.73 -1.36 -3.93
C PRO A 34 -8.71 -1.75 -5.04
N PHE A 35 -8.68 -3.00 -5.49
CA PHE A 35 -9.58 -3.51 -6.54
C PHE A 35 -11.03 -3.66 -6.06
N ASN A 36 -11.29 -3.51 -4.77
CA ASN A 36 -12.65 -3.49 -4.20
C ASN A 36 -13.25 -2.07 -4.17
N ASN A 37 -12.59 -1.08 -4.77
CA ASN A 37 -13.05 0.31 -4.83
C ASN A 37 -13.00 0.79 -6.29
N ASP A 38 -14.17 1.06 -6.87
CA ASP A 38 -14.31 1.49 -8.26
C ASP A 38 -13.48 2.75 -8.59
N LYS A 39 -13.41 3.71 -7.65
CA LYS A 39 -12.58 4.92 -7.83
C LYS A 39 -11.09 4.59 -7.90
N CYS A 40 -10.63 3.57 -7.19
CA CYS A 40 -9.25 3.10 -7.31
C CYS A 40 -9.03 2.39 -8.64
N VAL A 41 -9.97 1.53 -9.05
CA VAL A 41 -9.89 0.77 -10.32
C VAL A 41 -9.80 1.72 -11.52
N GLU A 42 -10.55 2.82 -11.50
CA GLU A 42 -10.55 3.84 -12.56
C GLU A 42 -9.40 4.85 -12.43
N CYS A 43 -8.67 4.84 -11.30
CA CYS A 43 -7.62 5.81 -11.06
C CYS A 43 -6.38 5.49 -11.90
N LYS A 44 -6.04 6.37 -12.84
CA LYS A 44 -4.81 6.28 -13.65
C LYS A 44 -3.51 6.19 -12.83
N TYR A 45 -3.54 6.59 -11.56
CA TYR A 45 -2.40 6.54 -10.65
C TYR A 45 -2.33 5.26 -9.80
N LEU A 46 -3.31 4.34 -9.91
CA LEU A 46 -3.33 3.08 -9.14
C LEU A 46 -2.03 2.27 -9.29
N PRO A 47 -1.42 2.12 -10.48
CA PRO A 47 -0.17 1.37 -10.61
C PRO A 47 0.99 1.93 -9.77
N MET A 48 0.95 3.23 -9.47
CA MET A 48 2.02 3.91 -8.73
C MET A 48 1.75 3.95 -7.22
N CYS A 49 0.49 4.16 -6.81
CA CYS A 49 0.16 4.25 -5.37
C CYS A 49 -0.28 2.91 -4.75
N LEU A 50 -0.65 1.92 -5.56
CA LEU A 50 -1.16 0.61 -5.15
C LEU A 50 -2.34 0.69 -4.17
N GLY A 51 -3.14 1.76 -4.28
CA GLY A 51 -4.25 2.04 -3.37
C GLY A 51 -3.85 2.72 -2.06
N GLY A 52 -2.63 3.23 -1.92
CA GLY A 52 -2.15 3.92 -0.74
C GLY A 52 -1.99 3.01 0.49
N CYS A 53 -2.25 3.56 1.67
CA CYS A 53 -2.08 2.85 2.94
C CYS A 53 -3.18 1.80 3.16
N SER A 54 -2.80 0.53 3.38
CA SER A 54 -3.75 -0.56 3.65
C SER A 54 -4.65 -0.30 4.87
N TYR A 55 -4.14 0.37 5.90
CA TYR A 55 -4.95 0.73 7.08
C TYR A 55 -6.02 1.77 6.75
N GLN A 56 -5.69 2.79 5.95
CA GLN A 56 -6.69 3.76 5.48
C GLN A 56 -7.73 3.07 4.59
N ARG A 57 -7.32 2.19 3.68
CA ARG A 57 -8.25 1.40 2.87
C ARG A 57 -9.20 0.56 3.72
N TYR A 58 -8.69 -0.09 4.77
CA TYR A 58 -9.52 -0.85 5.69
C TYR A 58 -10.56 0.01 6.43
N LYS A 59 -10.16 1.21 6.90
CA LYS A 59 -11.05 2.12 7.63
C LYS A 59 -12.03 2.88 6.73
N LYS A 60 -11.61 3.23 5.51
CA LYS A 60 -12.32 4.08 4.55
C LYS A 60 -12.31 3.42 3.16
N PRO A 61 -13.01 2.28 2.98
CA PRO A 61 -12.92 1.48 1.76
C PRO A 61 -13.37 2.22 0.49
N SER A 62 -14.20 3.26 0.61
CA SER A 62 -14.71 4.07 -0.49
C SER A 62 -13.80 5.24 -0.91
N VAL A 63 -12.68 5.46 -0.22
CA VAL A 63 -11.77 6.58 -0.49
C VAL A 63 -10.61 6.14 -1.40
N CYS A 64 -10.35 6.92 -2.44
CA CYS A 64 -9.15 6.83 -3.27
C CYS A 64 -8.39 8.16 -3.17
N ASP A 65 -7.16 8.14 -2.64
CA ASP A 65 -6.32 9.33 -2.49
C ASP A 65 -5.29 9.51 -3.62
N GLY A 66 -5.32 8.64 -4.65
CA GLY A 66 -4.33 8.61 -5.72
C GLY A 66 -4.18 9.97 -6.42
N GLU A 67 -5.30 10.59 -6.81
CA GLU A 67 -5.25 11.93 -7.40
C GLU A 67 -4.80 12.99 -6.41
N LYS A 68 -5.23 12.94 -5.14
CA LYS A 68 -4.84 13.95 -4.15
C LYS A 68 -3.34 13.95 -3.90
N ILE A 69 -2.72 12.78 -3.86
CA ILE A 69 -1.31 12.60 -3.53
C ILE A 69 -0.43 12.83 -4.76
N LEU A 70 -0.85 12.37 -5.94
CA LEU A 70 0.01 12.26 -7.12
C LEU A 70 -0.32 13.25 -8.23
N LYS A 71 -1.43 14.01 -8.16
CA LYS A 71 -1.77 15.02 -9.18
C LYS A 71 -0.75 16.16 -9.30
N GLN A 72 0.09 16.34 -8.29
CA GLN A 72 1.13 17.39 -8.28
C GLN A 72 2.36 17.02 -9.12
N ILE A 73 2.47 15.77 -9.57
CA ILE A 73 3.63 15.24 -10.30
C ILE A 73 3.12 14.49 -11.53
N SER A 74 3.81 14.60 -12.67
CA SER A 74 3.44 13.82 -13.85
C SER A 74 3.64 12.31 -13.61
N ILE A 75 2.90 11.46 -14.33
CA ILE A 75 3.09 10.00 -14.23
C ILE A 75 4.53 9.60 -14.60
N GLU A 76 5.12 10.28 -15.57
CA GLU A 76 6.50 10.05 -16.00
C GLU A 76 7.51 10.34 -14.87
N GLU A 77 7.36 11.45 -14.16
CA GLU A 77 8.22 11.79 -13.02
C GLU A 77 8.06 10.79 -11.87
N ILE A 78 6.82 10.34 -11.60
CA ILE A 78 6.57 9.30 -10.58
C ILE A 78 7.27 7.99 -10.97
N ALA A 79 7.21 7.60 -12.24
CA ALA A 79 7.90 6.41 -12.74
C ALA A 79 9.42 6.53 -12.60
N LYS A 80 10.00 7.70 -12.94
CA LYS A 80 11.43 7.99 -12.75
C LYS A 80 11.84 7.88 -11.28
N LEU A 81 11.04 8.43 -10.36
CA LEU A 81 11.29 8.34 -8.92
C LEU A 81 11.21 6.91 -8.39
N ALA A 82 10.28 6.09 -8.90
CA ALA A 82 10.18 4.68 -8.54
C ALA A 82 11.45 3.91 -8.95
N VAL A 83 11.94 4.12 -10.18
CA VAL A 83 13.18 3.53 -10.69
C VAL A 83 14.39 4.00 -9.87
N TYR A 84 14.52 5.30 -9.63
CA TYR A 84 15.60 5.86 -8.82
C TYR A 84 15.66 5.23 -7.42
N ASN A 85 14.52 5.08 -6.75
CA ASN A 85 14.46 4.43 -5.43
C ASN A 85 14.89 2.97 -5.49
N GLN A 86 14.56 2.23 -6.55
CA GLN A 86 14.97 0.84 -6.70
C GLN A 86 16.49 0.71 -6.89
N ILE A 87 17.09 1.59 -7.67
CA ILE A 87 18.55 1.67 -7.87
C ILE A 87 19.23 2.02 -6.54
N LYS A 88 18.77 3.08 -5.86
CA LYS A 88 19.34 3.54 -4.58
C LYS A 88 19.32 2.46 -3.50
N ASN A 89 18.27 1.66 -3.46
CA ASN A 89 18.10 0.59 -2.47
C ASN A 89 18.70 -0.76 -2.93
N GLY A 90 19.40 -0.81 -4.06
CA GLY A 90 20.06 -2.01 -4.57
C GLY A 90 19.10 -3.12 -5.04
N THR A 91 17.82 -2.81 -5.19
CA THR A 91 16.79 -3.76 -5.66
C THR A 91 16.74 -3.90 -7.18
N MET A 92 17.44 -3.02 -7.90
CA MET A 92 17.60 -3.07 -9.34
C MET A 92 19.02 -2.57 -9.69
N SER A 93 19.75 -3.31 -10.54
CA SER A 93 21.02 -2.85 -11.09
C SER A 93 20.78 -1.75 -12.14
N GLU A 94 21.67 -0.76 -12.23
CA GLU A 94 21.62 0.24 -13.30
C GLU A 94 21.49 -0.46 -14.66
N TYR A 95 20.42 -0.14 -15.40
CA TYR A 95 20.32 -0.57 -16.79
C TYR A 95 21.36 0.23 -17.58
N ASN A 96 22.46 -0.42 -17.95
CA ASN A 96 23.33 0.09 -19.00
C ASN A 96 22.54 0.03 -20.32
N THR A 97 21.96 1.15 -20.73
CA THR A 97 21.49 1.34 -22.11
C THR A 97 22.68 1.22 -23.05
N ILE A 98 22.60 0.27 -23.99
CA ILE A 98 23.43 0.19 -25.20
C ILE A 98 23.11 1.39 -26.09
#